data_AF-A0AAU7V191-F1
#
_entry.id   AF-A0AAU7V191-F1
#
_cell.length_a   1.000
_cell.length_b   1.000
_cell.length_c   1.000
_cell.angle_alpha   90.00
_cell.angle_beta   90.00
_cell.angle_gamma   90.00
#
_symmetry.space_group_name_H-M   'P 1'
#
loop_
_entity.id
_entity.type
_entity.pdbx_description
1 polymer ?
#
loop_
_entity_poly.entity_id
_entity_poly.type
_entity_poly.pdbx_seq_one_letter_code
_entity_poly.pdbx_strand_id
1 'polypeptide(L)'
;MDISVKDITEAAGIKRPNFYFYFESKDEVLGELVGRAWDDWADRIGGYHRRADESHADNFDRLFGTSYRAWVERDRVMVAGLQAVNYDDKLDARWMSLVTDLDGQLAAQMSRDSDAGAITSLSDDHDGLVTTLTDMIAMAFSRTDRTRRRIESTDTAACYRLRGVMRPVHAPLYYREAVRFSATSSPSFRRALRTARLLG
;
A
#
# COMPACT_ATOMS: atom_id res chain seq x y z
N MET A 1 -10.59 -12.47 -10.33
CA MET A 1 -11.39 -11.71 -11.32
C MET A 1 -10.44 -10.71 -11.94
N ASP A 2 -10.28 -10.74 -13.25
CA ASP A 2 -9.54 -9.72 -13.98
C ASP A 2 -10.43 -8.46 -14.13
N ILE A 3 -9.88 -7.27 -13.87
CA ILE A 3 -10.60 -5.99 -13.97
C ILE A 3 -10.38 -5.42 -15.37
N SER A 4 -11.45 -5.01 -16.06
CA SER A 4 -11.36 -4.37 -17.37
C SER A 4 -11.38 -2.84 -17.27
N VAL A 5 -10.86 -2.16 -18.30
CA VAL A 5 -10.98 -0.69 -18.43
C VAL A 5 -12.46 -0.26 -18.42
N LYS A 6 -13.37 -1.09 -18.95
CA LYS A 6 -14.80 -0.85 -18.90
C LYS A 6 -15.29 -0.77 -17.45
N ASP A 7 -14.95 -1.75 -16.62
CA ASP A 7 -15.34 -1.79 -15.21
C ASP A 7 -14.84 -0.56 -14.44
N ILE A 8 -13.60 -0.12 -14.73
CA ILE A 8 -13.02 1.10 -14.14
C ILE A 8 -13.83 2.33 -14.57
N THR A 9 -14.09 2.48 -15.87
CA THR A 9 -14.82 3.64 -16.40
C THR A 9 -16.27 3.71 -15.91
N GLU A 10 -16.95 2.56 -15.80
CA GLU A 10 -18.30 2.47 -15.25
C GLU A 10 -18.33 2.84 -13.76
N ALA A 11 -17.37 2.34 -12.97
CA ALA A 11 -17.27 2.68 -11.56
C ALA A 11 -16.94 4.17 -11.33
N ALA A 12 -16.13 4.77 -12.22
CA ALA A 12 -15.74 6.18 -12.17
C ALA A 12 -16.79 7.13 -12.77
N GLY A 13 -17.81 6.61 -13.48
CA GLY A 13 -18.82 7.43 -14.16
C GLY A 13 -18.27 8.26 -15.32
N ILE A 14 -17.21 7.78 -16.00
CA ILE A 14 -16.59 8.45 -17.14
C ILE A 14 -16.75 7.64 -18.42
N LYS A 15 -16.65 8.30 -19.58
CA LYS A 15 -16.58 7.59 -20.87
C LYS A 15 -15.19 6.99 -21.07
N ARG A 16 -15.12 5.85 -21.76
CA ARG A 16 -13.85 5.15 -22.05
C ARG A 16 -12.78 6.03 -22.72
N PRO A 17 -13.07 6.94 -23.66
CA PRO A 17 -12.06 7.85 -24.19
C PRO A 17 -11.43 8.78 -23.14
N ASN A 18 -12.19 9.20 -22.11
CA ASN A 18 -11.66 10.02 -21.03
C ASN A 18 -10.65 9.24 -20.16
N PHE A 19 -10.76 7.91 -20.07
CA PHE A 19 -9.77 7.08 -19.39
C PHE A 19 -8.40 7.19 -20.06
N TYR A 20 -8.37 6.99 -21.38
CA TYR A 20 -7.12 7.00 -22.16
C TYR A 20 -6.48 8.38 -22.29
N PHE A 21 -7.18 9.45 -21.87
CA PHE A 21 -6.58 10.76 -21.70
C PHE A 21 -5.65 10.84 -20.47
N TYR A 22 -5.93 10.04 -19.42
CA TYR A 22 -5.18 10.06 -18.17
C TYR A 22 -4.27 8.85 -17.97
N PHE A 23 -4.65 7.71 -18.54
CA PHE A 23 -3.97 6.44 -18.32
C PHE A 23 -3.87 5.65 -19.63
N GLU A 24 -2.68 5.21 -19.98
CA GLU A 24 -2.40 4.32 -21.10
C GLU A 24 -2.98 2.92 -20.86
N SER A 25 -2.97 2.44 -19.61
CA SER A 25 -3.43 1.10 -19.24
C SER A 25 -4.13 1.04 -17.87
N LYS A 26 -4.78 -0.10 -17.57
CA LYS A 26 -5.31 -0.37 -16.23
C LYS A 26 -4.20 -0.59 -15.19
N ASP A 27 -3.02 -0.99 -15.63
CA ASP A 27 -1.86 -1.25 -14.79
C ASP A 27 -1.20 0.06 -14.36
N GLU A 28 -1.24 1.10 -15.21
CA GLU A 28 -0.85 2.45 -14.81
C GLU A 28 -1.75 3.00 -13.70
N VAL A 29 -3.06 2.72 -13.75
CA VAL A 29 -3.99 3.06 -12.65
C VAL A 29 -3.60 2.34 -11.37
N LEU A 30 -3.24 1.05 -11.46
CA LEU A 30 -2.77 0.29 -10.31
C LEU A 30 -1.48 0.88 -9.74
N GLY A 31 -0.52 1.26 -10.58
CA GLY A 31 0.72 1.91 -10.15
C GLY A 31 0.49 3.24 -9.44
N GLU A 32 -0.45 4.05 -9.91
CA GLU A 32 -0.85 5.29 -9.22
C GLU A 32 -1.53 5.02 -7.88
N LEU A 33 -2.37 3.97 -7.77
CA LEU A 33 -2.99 3.59 -6.50
C LEU A 33 -1.95 3.07 -5.49
N VAL A 34 -0.99 2.26 -5.95
CA VAL A 34 0.12 1.78 -5.13
C VAL A 34 0.99 2.94 -4.65
N GLY A 35 1.37 3.85 -5.55
CA GLY A 35 2.15 5.04 -5.19
C GLY A 35 1.47 5.88 -4.11
N ARG A 36 0.16 6.13 -4.24
CA ARG A 36 -0.58 6.87 -3.19
C ARG A 36 -0.69 6.12 -1.88
N ALA A 37 -0.88 4.80 -1.93
CA ALA A 37 -0.90 3.97 -0.73
C ALA A 37 0.45 4.04 0.02
N TRP A 38 1.55 4.12 -0.75
CA TRP A 38 2.89 4.31 -0.22
C TRP A 38 3.09 5.69 0.39
N ASP A 39 2.71 6.76 -0.33
CA ASP A 39 2.82 8.14 0.16
C ASP A 39 2.00 8.33 1.46
N ASP A 40 0.76 7.86 1.47
CA ASP A 40 -0.11 7.87 2.65
C ASP A 40 0.53 7.13 3.84
N TRP A 41 1.26 6.04 3.58
CA TRP A 41 1.97 5.29 4.62
C TRP A 41 3.20 6.05 5.12
N ALA A 42 4.02 6.59 4.21
CA ALA A 42 5.22 7.37 4.53
C ALA A 42 4.87 8.59 5.40
N ASP A 43 3.77 9.29 5.07
CA ASP A 43 3.24 10.40 5.86
C ASP A 43 2.83 9.96 7.28
N ARG A 44 2.20 8.78 7.41
CA ARG A 44 1.72 8.26 8.72
C ARG A 44 2.86 7.82 9.63
N ILE A 45 3.92 7.21 9.09
CA ILE A 45 5.08 6.85 9.92
C ILE A 45 5.87 8.09 10.35
N GLY A 46 5.78 9.18 9.59
CA GLY A 46 6.43 10.46 9.90
C GLY A 46 7.95 10.38 9.82
N GLY A 47 8.47 9.50 8.96
CA GLY A 47 9.90 9.25 8.75
C GLY A 47 10.37 7.86 9.18
N TYR A 48 11.35 7.32 8.45
CA TYR A 48 11.94 6.00 8.68
C TYR A 48 12.99 5.98 9.79
N HIS A 49 13.56 7.15 10.09
CA HIS A 49 14.59 7.28 11.10
C HIS A 49 14.01 7.25 12.51
N ARG A 50 14.80 6.67 13.43
CA ARG A 50 14.48 6.68 14.85
C ARG A 50 14.57 8.10 15.37
N ARG A 51 13.58 8.52 16.16
CA ARG A 51 13.59 9.86 16.79
C ARG A 51 14.60 9.89 17.94
N ALA A 52 15.08 11.08 18.29
CA ALA A 52 16.15 11.24 19.29
C ALA A 52 15.80 10.67 20.67
N ASP A 53 14.52 10.74 21.06
CA ASP A 53 13.96 10.26 22.33
C ASP A 53 13.26 8.90 22.20
N GLU A 54 13.31 8.27 21.03
CA GLU A 54 12.61 7.01 20.74
C GLU A 54 13.53 5.81 20.95
N SER A 55 13.05 4.80 21.69
CA SER A 55 13.76 3.54 21.86
C SER A 55 13.72 2.70 20.56
N HIS A 56 14.61 1.72 20.42
CA HIS A 56 14.59 0.82 19.25
C HIS A 56 13.28 0.03 19.16
N ALA A 57 12.71 -0.37 20.30
CA ALA A 57 11.43 -1.08 20.35
C ALA A 57 10.28 -0.17 19.90
N ASP A 58 10.21 1.06 20.40
CA ASP A 58 9.16 2.02 20.01
C ASP A 58 9.26 2.40 18.53
N ASN A 59 10.48 2.56 18.01
CA ASN A 59 10.73 2.78 16.58
C ASN A 59 10.22 1.61 15.73
N PHE A 60 10.55 0.38 16.13
CA PHE A 60 10.07 -0.82 15.44
C PHE A 60 8.54 -0.92 15.48
N ASP A 61 7.92 -0.75 16.65
CA ASP A 61 6.46 -0.81 16.81
C ASP A 61 5.75 0.27 16.00
N ARG A 62 6.29 1.48 15.96
CA ARG A 62 5.76 2.56 15.12
C ARG A 62 5.84 2.20 13.65
N LEU A 63 7.01 1.80 13.15
CA LEU A 63 7.20 1.48 11.74
C LEU A 63 6.35 0.27 11.36
N PHE A 64 6.58 -0.87 12.01
CA PHE A 64 5.89 -2.12 11.72
C PHE A 64 4.38 -2.04 11.94
N GLY A 65 3.93 -1.50 13.08
CA GLY A 65 2.52 -1.39 13.40
C GLY A 65 1.76 -0.42 12.49
N THR A 66 2.42 0.64 12.01
CA THR A 66 1.83 1.55 11.02
C THR A 66 1.85 0.96 9.62
N SER A 67 2.92 0.26 9.22
CA SER A 67 2.99 -0.51 7.97
C SER A 67 1.90 -1.56 7.88
N TYR A 68 1.69 -2.34 8.94
CA TYR A 68 0.64 -3.36 8.97
C TYR A 68 -0.76 -2.73 8.83
N ARG A 69 -1.05 -1.64 9.56
CA ARG A 69 -2.33 -0.94 9.44
C ARG A 69 -2.55 -0.35 8.05
N ALA A 70 -1.56 0.32 7.49
CA ALA A 70 -1.62 0.87 6.15
C ALA A 70 -1.85 -0.23 5.09
N TRP A 71 -1.18 -1.37 5.25
CA TRP A 71 -1.37 -2.55 4.41
C TRP A 71 -2.80 -3.07 4.49
N VAL A 72 -3.33 -3.30 5.69
CA VAL A 72 -4.69 -3.87 5.88
C VAL A 72 -5.77 -2.93 5.35
N GLU A 73 -5.62 -1.62 5.52
CA GLU A 73 -6.57 -0.64 4.98
C GLU A 73 -6.67 -0.64 3.44
N ARG A 74 -5.59 -1.03 2.75
CA ARG A 74 -5.48 -1.02 1.27
C ARG A 74 -5.03 -2.38 0.72
N ASP A 75 -5.40 -3.46 1.41
CA ASP A 75 -4.91 -4.83 1.17
C ASP A 75 -5.07 -5.28 -0.29
N ARG A 76 -6.19 -4.95 -0.92
CA ARG A 76 -6.47 -5.30 -2.32
C ARG A 76 -5.52 -4.61 -3.29
N VAL A 77 -5.18 -3.33 -3.03
CA VAL A 77 -4.25 -2.56 -3.86
C VAL A 77 -2.83 -3.07 -3.65
N MET A 78 -2.41 -3.27 -2.39
CA MET A 78 -1.06 -3.73 -2.07
C MET A 78 -0.78 -5.14 -2.58
N VAL A 79 -1.73 -6.07 -2.39
CA VAL A 79 -1.60 -7.44 -2.92
C VAL A 79 -1.62 -7.44 -4.46
N ALA A 80 -2.49 -6.65 -5.10
CA ALA A 80 -2.52 -6.56 -6.55
C ALA A 80 -1.22 -5.97 -7.11
N GLY A 81 -0.68 -4.91 -6.48
CA GLY A 81 0.61 -4.33 -6.82
C GLY A 81 1.72 -5.38 -6.75
N LEU A 82 1.88 -6.05 -5.61
CA LEU A 82 2.89 -7.10 -5.42
C LEU A 82 2.75 -8.27 -6.41
N GLN A 83 1.53 -8.59 -6.84
CA GLN A 83 1.27 -9.64 -7.83
C GLN A 83 1.50 -9.19 -9.28
N ALA A 84 1.44 -7.88 -9.55
CA ALA A 84 1.59 -7.30 -10.87
C ALA A 84 3.04 -6.85 -11.16
N VAL A 85 3.88 -6.71 -10.14
CA VAL A 85 5.34 -6.72 -10.26
C VAL A 85 5.74 -7.98 -11.06
N ASN A 86 6.63 -7.84 -12.04
CA ASN A 86 6.96 -8.81 -13.11
C ASN A 86 5.99 -8.96 -14.30
N TYR A 87 4.88 -8.21 -14.37
CA TYR A 87 3.96 -8.24 -15.52
C TYR A 87 3.87 -6.92 -16.30
N ASP A 88 4.20 -5.80 -15.65
CA ASP A 88 4.23 -4.46 -16.27
C ASP A 88 5.52 -3.73 -15.85
N ASP A 89 6.36 -3.39 -16.83
CA ASP A 89 7.70 -2.81 -16.59
C ASP A 89 7.65 -1.46 -15.86
N LYS A 90 6.60 -0.65 -16.08
CA LYS A 90 6.46 0.66 -15.43
C LYS A 90 6.08 0.49 -13.96
N LEU A 91 5.15 -0.42 -13.68
CA LEU A 91 4.76 -0.76 -12.32
C LEU A 91 5.93 -1.39 -11.56
N ASP A 92 6.67 -2.29 -12.22
CA ASP A 92 7.87 -2.94 -11.68
C ASP A 92 8.93 -1.92 -11.30
N ALA A 93 9.30 -1.03 -12.23
CA ALA A 93 10.27 0.03 -11.98
C ALA A 93 9.84 0.96 -10.83
N ARG A 94 8.55 1.32 -10.77
CA ARG A 94 8.03 2.16 -9.69
C ARG A 94 8.09 1.44 -8.34
N TRP A 95 7.67 0.19 -8.27
CA TRP A 95 7.70 -0.61 -7.06
C TRP A 95 9.14 -0.80 -6.55
N MET A 96 10.05 -1.19 -7.46
CA MET A 96 11.48 -1.34 -7.14
C MET A 96 12.09 -0.03 -6.63
N SER A 97 11.76 1.11 -7.22
CA SER A 97 12.22 2.42 -6.75
C SER A 97 11.76 2.71 -5.32
N LEU A 98 10.49 2.45 -4.99
CA LEU A 98 9.93 2.67 -3.67
C LEU A 98 10.58 1.75 -2.61
N VAL A 99 10.75 0.47 -2.92
CA VAL A 99 11.40 -0.50 -2.00
C VAL A 99 12.87 -0.18 -1.80
N THR A 100 13.59 0.17 -2.87
CA THR A 100 15.02 0.51 -2.78
C THR A 100 15.24 1.75 -1.88
N ASP A 101 14.38 2.77 -2.00
CA ASP A 101 14.46 3.96 -1.16
C ASP A 101 14.16 3.65 0.32
N LEU A 102 13.15 2.82 0.58
CA LEU A 102 12.85 2.33 1.93
C LEU A 102 14.02 1.57 2.55
N ASP A 103 14.53 0.58 1.83
CA ASP A 103 15.60 -0.28 2.31
C ASP A 103 16.85 0.55 2.60
N GLY A 104 17.23 1.46 1.69
CA GLY A 104 18.36 2.36 1.91
C GLY A 104 18.19 3.25 3.14
N GLN A 105 16.98 3.75 3.40
CA GLN A 105 16.73 4.58 4.58
C GLN A 105 16.78 3.80 5.90
N LEU A 106 16.30 2.55 5.90
CA LEU A 106 16.36 1.66 7.06
C LEU A 106 17.78 1.15 7.31
N ALA A 107 18.51 0.77 6.25
CA ALA A 107 19.90 0.35 6.33
C ALA A 107 20.79 1.49 6.86
N ALA A 108 20.58 2.72 6.36
CA ALA A 108 21.29 3.89 6.87
C ALA A 108 21.00 4.17 8.36
N GLN A 109 19.77 3.92 8.84
CA GLN A 109 19.47 4.02 10.27
C GLN A 109 20.20 2.94 11.06
N MET A 110 20.19 1.69 10.58
CA MET A 110 20.86 0.57 11.23
C MET A 110 22.38 0.76 11.31
N SER A 111 23.01 1.26 10.24
CA SER A 111 24.43 1.62 10.25
C SER A 111 24.75 2.66 11.33
N ARG A 112 23.96 3.73 11.43
CA ARG A 112 24.17 4.75 12.47
C ARG A 112 24.04 4.20 13.88
N ASP A 113 23.04 3.36 14.14
CA ASP A 113 22.84 2.76 15.46
C ASP A 113 23.96 1.76 15.80
N SER A 114 24.47 1.01 14.80
CA SER A 114 25.61 0.10 14.96
C SER A 114 26.93 0.84 15.23
N ASP A 115 27.24 1.87 14.42
CA ASP A 115 28.45 2.69 14.56
C ASP A 115 28.51 3.43 15.91
N ALA A 116 27.34 3.80 16.44
CA ALA A 116 27.21 4.41 17.77
C ALA A 116 27.30 3.38 18.92
N GLY A 117 27.40 2.08 18.63
CA GLY A 117 27.37 1.00 19.61
C GLY A 117 26.02 0.82 20.31
N ALA A 118 24.94 1.36 19.73
CA ALA A 118 23.59 1.31 20.30
C ALA A 118 22.88 -0.03 20.03
N ILE A 119 23.32 -0.75 19.00
CA ILE A 119 22.92 -2.13 18.68
C ILE A 119 24.15 -2.98 18.36
N THR A 120 24.00 -4.29 18.46
CA THR A 120 24.94 -5.26 17.87
C THR A 120 24.29 -5.84 16.62
N SER A 121 24.82 -5.49 15.44
CA SER A 121 24.30 -6.00 14.18
C SER A 121 24.61 -7.50 14.00
N LEU A 122 23.71 -8.21 13.32
CA LEU A 122 23.91 -9.60 12.90
C LEU A 122 24.84 -9.73 11.68
N SER A 123 25.01 -8.65 10.91
CA SER A 123 25.80 -8.61 9.68
C SER A 123 26.31 -7.19 9.44
N ASP A 124 27.53 -7.05 8.92
CA ASP A 124 28.05 -5.76 8.46
C ASP A 124 27.40 -5.31 7.13
N ASP A 125 26.78 -6.25 6.41
CA ASP A 125 25.93 -5.97 5.24
C ASP A 125 24.52 -5.58 5.69
N HIS A 126 24.35 -4.32 6.09
CA HIS A 126 23.06 -3.80 6.54
C HIS A 126 22.03 -3.68 5.40
N ASP A 127 22.46 -3.34 4.19
CA ASP A 127 21.57 -3.26 3.02
C ASP A 127 20.95 -4.63 2.72
N GLY A 128 21.78 -5.67 2.56
CA GLY A 128 21.29 -7.02 2.27
C GLY A 128 20.42 -7.60 3.39
N LEU A 129 20.74 -7.31 4.65
CA LEU A 129 19.93 -7.71 5.79
C LEU A 129 18.56 -7.03 5.78
N VAL A 130 18.52 -5.71 5.57
CA VAL A 130 17.27 -4.95 5.53
C VAL A 130 16.39 -5.41 4.38
N THR A 131 16.92 -5.52 3.17
CA THR A 131 16.17 -6.01 1.99
C THR A 131 15.56 -7.38 2.25
N THR A 132 16.33 -8.30 2.84
CA THR A 132 15.80 -9.63 3.19
C THR A 132 14.64 -9.55 4.17
N LEU A 133 14.76 -8.71 5.21
CA LEU A 133 13.72 -8.55 6.23
C LEU A 133 12.47 -7.86 5.68
N THR A 134 12.61 -6.81 4.87
CA THR A 134 11.47 -6.09 4.28
C THR A 134 10.72 -6.98 3.30
N ASP A 135 11.42 -7.78 2.49
CA ASP A 135 10.83 -8.80 1.62
C ASP A 135 10.05 -9.86 2.42
N MET A 136 10.64 -10.37 3.51
CA MET A 136 9.98 -11.33 4.39
C MET A 136 8.70 -10.75 5.01
N ILE A 137 8.73 -9.49 5.44
CA ILE A 137 7.57 -8.80 6.03
C ILE A 137 6.47 -8.59 4.98
N ALA A 138 6.81 -8.08 3.79
CA ALA A 138 5.86 -7.90 2.69
C ALA A 138 5.19 -9.23 2.30
N MET A 139 5.98 -10.31 2.25
CA MET A 139 5.47 -11.65 2.00
C MET A 139 4.57 -12.16 3.12
N ALA A 140 4.92 -11.92 4.39
CA ALA A 140 4.09 -12.28 5.54
C ALA A 140 2.75 -11.55 5.54
N PHE A 141 2.72 -10.26 5.21
CA PHE A 141 1.49 -9.48 5.07
C PHE A 141 0.61 -10.04 3.95
N SER A 142 1.18 -10.37 2.79
CA SER A 142 0.42 -10.95 1.67
C SER A 142 -0.19 -12.32 2.00
N ARG A 143 0.51 -13.17 2.77
CA ARG A 143 0.02 -14.50 3.19
C ARG A 143 -1.07 -14.40 4.25
N THR A 144 -0.90 -13.52 5.21
CA THR A 144 -1.87 -13.27 6.28
C THR A 144 -3.21 -12.83 5.68
N ASP A 145 -3.15 -11.92 4.71
CA ASP A 145 -4.36 -11.42 4.06
C ASP A 145 -5.06 -12.49 3.20
N ARG A 146 -4.32 -13.31 2.44
CA ARG A 146 -4.91 -14.48 1.74
C ARG A 146 -5.62 -15.44 2.69
N THR A 147 -5.01 -15.69 3.84
CA THR A 147 -5.58 -16.58 4.86
C THR A 147 -6.86 -16.00 5.45
N ARG A 148 -6.85 -14.70 5.79
CA ARG A 148 -8.03 -13.97 6.26
C ARG A 148 -9.17 -14.05 5.25
N ARG A 149 -8.91 -13.74 3.97
CA ARG A 149 -9.92 -13.81 2.91
C ARG A 149 -10.48 -15.22 2.73
N ARG A 150 -9.63 -16.25 2.85
CA ARG A 150 -10.08 -17.66 2.79
C ARG A 150 -11.04 -18.00 3.93
N ILE A 151 -10.76 -17.53 5.14
CA ILE A 151 -11.64 -17.73 6.30
C ILE A 151 -12.97 -16.99 6.07
N GLU A 152 -12.92 -15.72 5.66
CA GLU A 152 -14.10 -14.89 5.35
C GLU A 152 -14.96 -15.50 4.22
N SER A 153 -14.34 -16.11 3.20
CA SER A 153 -15.06 -16.74 2.08
C SER A 153 -15.65 -18.10 2.42
N THR A 154 -15.02 -18.85 3.33
CA THR A 154 -15.45 -20.22 3.69
C THR A 154 -16.52 -20.22 4.77
N ASP A 155 -16.63 -19.14 5.55
CA ASP A 155 -17.53 -19.10 6.70
C ASP A 155 -18.33 -17.80 6.79
N THR A 156 -19.42 -17.72 6.02
CA THR A 156 -20.40 -16.63 6.12
C THR A 156 -21.03 -16.54 7.53
N ALA A 157 -21.00 -17.63 8.32
CA ALA A 157 -21.57 -17.72 9.66
C ALA A 157 -20.56 -17.40 10.79
N ALA A 158 -19.25 -17.62 10.61
CA ALA A 158 -18.22 -17.19 11.57
C ALA A 158 -17.95 -15.68 11.54
N CYS A 159 -18.16 -15.01 10.41
CA CYS A 159 -18.13 -13.54 10.33
C CYS A 159 -19.09 -12.87 11.35
N TYR A 160 -20.18 -13.55 11.74
CA TYR A 160 -21.09 -13.07 12.78
C TYR A 160 -20.63 -13.38 14.20
N ARG A 161 -19.82 -14.43 14.42
CA ARG A 161 -19.31 -14.80 15.77
C ARG A 161 -18.07 -14.01 16.20
N LEU A 162 -17.24 -13.54 15.26
CA LEU A 162 -16.08 -12.70 15.57
C LEU A 162 -16.42 -11.21 15.79
N ARG A 163 -17.67 -10.80 15.51
CA ARG A 163 -18.18 -9.44 15.74
C ARG A 163 -18.18 -8.99 17.22
N GLY A 164 -17.96 -9.91 18.16
CA GLY A 164 -17.89 -9.60 19.60
C GLY A 164 -16.52 -9.17 20.12
N VAL A 165 -15.42 -9.39 19.38
CA VAL A 165 -14.05 -9.18 19.90
C VAL A 165 -13.22 -8.19 19.06
N MET A 166 -13.57 -7.96 17.80
CA MET A 166 -13.02 -6.85 17.01
C MET A 166 -14.18 -6.02 16.44
N ARG A 167 -14.25 -4.74 16.82
CA ARG A 167 -15.21 -3.80 16.22
C ARG A 167 -14.99 -3.77 14.69
N PRO A 168 -16.01 -4.08 13.87
CA PRO A 168 -15.84 -4.14 12.43
C PRO A 168 -15.82 -2.73 11.87
N VAL A 169 -14.73 -2.39 11.22
CA VAL A 169 -14.72 -1.29 10.25
C VAL A 169 -15.19 -1.90 8.92
N HIS A 170 -16.39 -1.51 8.47
CA HIS A 170 -17.24 -2.18 7.47
C HIS A 170 -16.61 -2.37 6.07
N ALA A 171 -16.20 -3.60 5.74
CA ALA A 171 -15.65 -4.01 4.43
C ALA A 171 -16.49 -3.73 3.14
N PRO A 172 -17.85 -3.62 3.13
CA PRO A 172 -18.58 -3.45 1.85
C PRO A 172 -18.60 -2.01 1.32
N LEU A 173 -18.26 -1.01 2.14
CA LEU A 173 -18.27 0.40 1.74
C LEU A 173 -16.96 0.82 1.05
N TYR A 174 -15.86 0.12 1.33
CA TYR A 174 -14.51 0.47 0.89
C TYR A 174 -14.31 0.48 -0.63
N TYR A 175 -15.03 -0.32 -1.42
CA TYR A 175 -14.83 -0.33 -2.87
C TYR A 175 -15.48 0.89 -3.55
N ARG A 176 -16.64 1.33 -3.07
CA ARG A 176 -17.29 2.56 -3.55
C ARG A 176 -16.65 3.81 -2.95
N GLU A 177 -16.14 3.72 -1.72
CA GLU A 177 -15.46 4.80 -1.01
C GLU A 177 -14.02 5.01 -1.49
N ALA A 178 -13.25 3.98 -1.84
CA ALA A 178 -11.90 4.17 -2.42
C ALA A 178 -11.96 4.90 -3.78
N VAL A 179 -12.96 4.58 -4.61
CA VAL A 179 -13.21 5.27 -5.87
C VAL A 179 -13.77 6.68 -5.64
N ARG A 180 -14.71 6.88 -4.69
CA ARG A 180 -15.21 8.22 -4.31
C ARG A 180 -14.16 9.10 -3.63
N PHE A 181 -13.31 8.53 -2.79
CA PHE A 181 -12.24 9.23 -2.08
C PHE A 181 -11.14 9.65 -3.06
N SER A 182 -10.71 8.75 -3.95
CA SER A 182 -9.82 9.12 -5.06
C SER A 182 -10.42 10.24 -5.94
N ALA A 183 -11.75 10.26 -6.09
CA ALA A 183 -12.46 11.34 -6.79
C ALA A 183 -12.54 12.68 -6.05
N THR A 184 -12.56 12.67 -4.71
CA THR A 184 -12.66 13.87 -3.88
C THR A 184 -11.32 14.43 -3.40
N SER A 185 -10.24 13.63 -3.41
CA SER A 185 -8.98 13.98 -2.74
C SER A 185 -7.86 14.45 -3.68
N SER A 186 -7.93 14.13 -4.98
CA SER A 186 -6.92 14.52 -5.97
C SER A 186 -7.25 15.87 -6.64
N PRO A 187 -6.37 16.90 -6.59
CA PRO A 187 -6.54 18.15 -7.34
C PRO A 187 -6.67 17.94 -8.85
N SER A 188 -5.88 17.02 -9.41
CA SER A 188 -5.86 16.65 -10.83
C SER A 188 -7.16 15.96 -11.25
N PHE A 189 -7.68 15.04 -10.42
CA PHE A 189 -8.94 14.34 -10.68
C PHE A 189 -10.17 15.24 -10.47
N ARG A 190 -10.13 16.15 -9.49
CA ARG A 190 -11.17 17.19 -9.33
C ARG A 190 -11.20 18.15 -10.52
N ARG A 191 -10.04 18.48 -11.09
CA ARG A 191 -9.94 19.30 -12.31
C ARG A 191 -10.57 18.55 -13.49
N ALA A 192 -10.23 17.27 -13.68
CA ALA A 192 -10.82 16.39 -14.70
C ALA A 192 -12.36 16.33 -14.65
N LEU A 193 -12.93 16.11 -13.45
CA LEU A 193 -14.37 16.04 -13.24
C LEU A 193 -15.09 17.37 -13.49
N ARG A 194 -14.46 18.50 -13.14
CA ARG A 194 -15.02 19.83 -13.41
C ARG A 194 -15.06 20.14 -14.91
N THR A 195 -14.01 19.80 -15.66
CA THR A 195 -13.96 20.01 -17.11
C THR A 195 -15.00 19.15 -17.84
N ALA A 196 -15.18 17.89 -17.41
CA ALA A 196 -16.17 16.99 -17.99
C ALA A 196 -17.62 17.42 -17.74
N ARG A 197 -17.90 18.15 -16.65
CA ARG A 197 -19.24 18.69 -16.31
C ARG A 197 -19.61 19.97 -17.04
N LEU A 198 -18.64 20.66 -17.67
CA LEU A 198 -18.87 21.89 -18.43
C LEU A 198 -19.06 21.63 -19.94
N LEU A 199 -18.85 20.38 -20.38
CA LEU A 199 -18.91 19.96 -21.79
C LEU A 199 -20.09 19.00 -22.08
N GLY A 200 -21.00 18.82 -21.13
CA GLY A 200 -22.26 18.08 -21.29
C GLY A 200 -23.42 18.89 -20.75
#